data_AF-A0A944GB37-F1
#
_entry.id   AF-A0A944GB37-F1
#
_cell.length_a   1.000
_cell.length_b   1.000
_cell.length_c   1.000
_cell.angle_alpha   90.00
_cell.angle_beta   90.00
_cell.angle_gamma   90.00
#
_symmetry.space_group_name_H-M   'P 1'
#
loop_
_entity.id
_entity.type
_entity.pdbx_description
1 polymer ?
#
loop_
_entity_poly.entity_id
_entity_poly.type
_entity_poly.pdbx_seq_one_letter_code
_entity_poly.pdbx_strand_id
1 'polypeptide(L)' 'MKRYICDVMQDIINQLKEKNIPLAECRMSDYHFHEFYFRVNADPEIIKTLQIYNAKIVDNSIYCDCHWSKMEF' A
#
# COMPACT_ATOMS: atom_id res chain seq x y z
N MET A 1 -7.62 4.27 17.89
CA MET A 1 -7.14 5.16 16.80
C MET A 1 -7.93 4.79 15.56
N LYS A 2 -8.83 5.66 15.07
CA LYS A 2 -9.60 5.37 13.84
C LYS A 2 -8.60 5.09 12.71
N ARG A 3 -8.56 3.87 12.20
CA ARG A 3 -7.71 3.50 11.07
C ARG A 3 -8.37 4.06 9.83
N TYR A 4 -7.88 5.20 9.36
CA TYR A 4 -8.31 5.81 8.10
C TYR A 4 -7.76 5.04 6.89
N ILE A 5 -6.73 4.24 7.09
CA ILE A 5 -6.15 3.35 6.07
C ILE A 5 -7.04 2.12 5.96
N CYS A 6 -7.39 1.74 4.73
CA CYS A 6 -8.18 0.54 4.47
C CYS A 6 -7.41 -0.74 4.84
N ASP A 7 -8.15 -1.79 5.16
CA ASP A 7 -7.56 -3.05 5.65
C ASP A 7 -6.59 -3.67 4.63
N VAL A 8 -6.90 -3.60 3.33
CA VAL A 8 -6.03 -4.12 2.26
C VAL A 8 -4.65 -3.45 2.28
N MET A 9 -4.58 -2.12 2.34
CA MET A 9 -3.31 -1.41 2.39
C MET A 9 -2.61 -1.65 3.73
N GLN A 10 -3.36 -1.76 4.82
CA GLN A 10 -2.81 -2.09 6.14
C GLN A 10 -2.13 -3.47 6.14
N ASP A 11 -2.71 -4.46 5.48
CA ASP A 11 -2.16 -5.81 5.35
C ASP A 11 -0.89 -5.82 4.50
N ILE A 12 -0.89 -5.12 3.37
CA ILE A 12 0.32 -4.96 2.53
C ILE A 12 1.44 -4.31 3.33
N ILE A 13 1.15 -3.23 4.08
CA ILE A 13 2.11 -2.54 4.94
C ILE A 13 2.66 -3.49 6.02
N ASN A 14 1.83 -4.36 6.59
CA ASN A 14 2.28 -5.32 7.60
C ASN A 14 3.23 -6.36 6.99
N GLN A 15 2.92 -6.91 5.81
CA GLN A 15 3.80 -7.85 5.13
C GLN A 15 5.16 -7.22 4.76
N LEU A 16 5.16 -5.94 4.36
CA LEU A 16 6.39 -5.20 4.09
C LEU A 16 7.22 -5.01 5.36
N LYS A 17 6.58 -4.70 6.50
CA LYS A 17 7.26 -4.62 7.80
C LYS A 17 7.86 -5.95 8.23
N GLU A 18 7.16 -7.06 8.02
CA GLU A 18 7.68 -8.41 8.29
C GLU A 18 8.94 -8.73 7.47
N LYS A 19 9.05 -8.12 6.28
CA LYS A 19 10.22 -8.21 5.38
C LYS A 19 11.28 -7.13 5.67
N ASN A 20 11.15 -6.37 6.75
CA ASN A 20 12.01 -5.24 7.11
C ASN A 20 12.09 -4.13 6.05
N ILE A 21 11.01 -3.92 5.30
CA ILE A 21 10.90 -2.86 4.30
C ILE A 21 10.08 -1.71 4.88
N PRO A 22 10.70 -0.56 5.20
CA PRO A 22 9.99 0.60 5.73
C PRO A 22 9.25 1.35 4.62
N LEU A 23 8.19 2.06 5.02
CA LEU A 23 7.56 3.06 4.14
C LEU A 23 8.49 4.26 3.99
N ALA A 24 8.72 4.69 2.75
CA ALA A 24 9.45 5.90 2.42
C ALA A 24 8.55 7.15 2.53
N GLU A 25 7.28 7.02 2.15
CA GLU A 25 6.29 8.10 2.24
C GLU A 25 4.91 7.54 2.60
N CYS A 26 4.15 8.31 3.36
CA CYS A 26 2.73 8.07 3.63
C CYS A 26 2.04 9.42 3.75
N ARG A 27 1.09 9.70 2.85
CA ARG A 27 0.26 10.91 2.91
C ARG A 27 -1.18 10.62 2.50
N MET A 28 -2.09 11.42 3.02
CA MET A 28 -3.48 11.40 2.60
C MET A 28 -3.59 12.23 1.31
N SER A 29 -3.99 11.58 0.22
CA SER A 29 -4.20 12.22 -1.09
C SER A 29 -5.56 12.90 -1.16
N ASP A 30 -6.58 12.29 -0.55
CA ASP A 30 -7.91 12.88 -0.42
C ASP A 30 -8.51 12.53 0.95
N TYR A 31 -8.88 13.56 1.70
CA TYR A 31 -9.48 13.41 3.03
C TYR A 31 -10.92 12.88 2.98
N HIS A 32 -11.72 13.29 1.99
CA HIS A 32 -13.13 12.93 1.90
C HIS A 32 -13.32 11.46 1.57
N PHE A 33 -12.41 10.91 0.76
CA PHE A 33 -12.41 9.50 0.35
C PHE A 33 -11.45 8.64 1.18
N HIS A 34 -10.75 9.25 2.15
CA HIS A 34 -9.67 8.62 2.92
C HIS A 34 -8.67 7.88 2.01
N GLU A 35 -8.33 8.50 0.89
CA GLU A 35 -7.36 7.95 -0.06
C GLU A 35 -5.95 8.25 0.42
N PHE A 36 -5.13 7.20 0.47
CA PHE A 36 -3.75 7.32 0.88
C PHE A 36 -2.81 7.02 -0.28
N TYR A 37 -1.77 7.84 -0.37
CA TYR A 37 -0.59 7.56 -1.14
C TYR A 37 0.50 7.03 -0.23
N PHE A 38 1.05 5.88 -0.60
CA PHE A 38 2.22 5.31 0.03
C PHE A 38 3.35 5.21 -0.99
N ARG A 39 4.57 5.36 -0.52
CA ARG A 39 5.77 5.03 -1.28
C ARG A 39 6.64 4.10 -0.45
N VAL A 40 7.16 3.06 -1.08
CA VAL A 40 8.21 2.20 -0.53
C VAL A 40 9.39 2.20 -1.48
N ASN A 41 10.57 1.89 -0.95
CA ASN A 41 11.75 1.63 -1.77
C ASN A 41 11.99 0.13 -1.73
N ALA A 42 11.23 -0.61 -2.53
CA ALA A 42 11.25 -2.07 -2.54
C ALA A 42 11.56 -2.58 -3.95
N ASP A 43 12.36 -3.64 -4.03
CA ASP A 43 12.57 -4.32 -5.31
C ASP A 43 11.23 -4.90 -5.80
N PRO A 44 10.84 -4.71 -7.08
CA PRO A 44 9.63 -5.30 -7.65
C PRO A 44 9.52 -6.82 -7.44
N GLU A 45 10.64 -7.55 -7.40
CA GLU A 45 10.65 -8.98 -7.12
C GLU A 45 10.17 -9.29 -5.69
N ILE A 46 10.46 -8.43 -4.72
CA ILE A 46 9.94 -8.58 -3.36
C ILE A 46 8.43 -8.33 -3.34
N ILE A 47 7.95 -7.34 -4.09
CA ILE A 47 6.52 -7.02 -4.17
C ILE A 47 5.72 -8.18 -4.76
N LYS A 48 6.27 -8.90 -5.74
CA LYS A 48 5.66 -10.12 -6.28
C LYS A 48 5.53 -11.26 -5.26
N THR A 49 6.30 -11.24 -4.16
CA THR A 49 6.17 -12.22 -3.07
C THR A 49 5.10 -11.86 -2.05
N LEU A 50 4.49 -10.67 -2.14
CA LEU A 50 3.41 -10.27 -1.24
C LEU A 50 2.10 -10.97 -1.62
N GLN A 51 1.31 -11.30 -0.62
CA GLN A 51 -0.05 -11.75 -0.81
C GLN A 51 -0.96 -10.53 -0.96
N ILE A 52 -1.37 -10.26 -2.19
CA ILE A 52 -2.19 -9.09 -2.53
C ILE A 52 -3.61 -9.57 -2.84
N TYR A 53 -4.55 -9.26 -1.94
CA TYR A 53 -5.98 -9.57 -2.10
C TYR A 53 -6.76 -8.26 -2.21
N ASN A 54 -7.75 -8.20 -3.10
CA ASN A 54 -8.58 -6.99 -3.35
C ASN A 54 -7.77 -5.73 -3.70
N ALA A 55 -6.65 -5.95 -4.39
CA ALA A 55 -5.78 -4.94 -4.94
C ALA A 55 -5.10 -5.50 -6.19
N LYS A 56 -4.63 -4.60 -7.05
CA LYS A 56 -3.96 -4.95 -8.32
C LYS A 56 -2.63 -4.24 -8.44
N ILE A 57 -1.66 -4.93 -9.04
CA ILE A 57 -0.40 -4.33 -9.46
C ILE A 57 -0.58 -3.79 -10.87
N VAL A 58 -0.24 -2.51 -11.07
CA VAL A 58 -0.15 -1.86 -12.37
C VAL A 58 1.19 -1.12 -12.40
N ASP A 59 2.08 -1.51 -13.31
CA ASP A 59 3.47 -1.05 -13.37
C ASP A 59 4.17 -1.22 -12.00
N ASN A 60 4.70 -0.13 -11.44
CA ASN A 60 5.37 -0.08 -10.14
C ASN A 60 4.43 0.42 -9.03
N SER A 61 3.16 0.05 -9.10
CA SER A 61 2.14 0.52 -8.17
C SER A 61 1.12 -0.54 -7.82
N ILE A 62 0.76 -0.61 -6.53
CA ILE A 62 -0.36 -1.38 -6.03
C ILE A 62 -1.55 -0.43 -5.85
N TYR A 63 -2.70 -0.76 -6.42
CA TYR A 63 -3.95 -0.02 -6.25
C TYR A 63 -4.93 -0.86 -5.46
N CYS A 64 -5.48 -0.34 -4.35
CA CYS A 64 -6.59 -1.01 -3.68
C CYS A 64 -7.86 -0.88 -4.51
N ASP A 65 -8.64 -1.95 -4.59
CA ASP A 65 -9.95 -1.94 -5.23
C ASP A 65 -11.02 -1.27 -4.34
N CYS A 66 -10.73 -1.15 -3.05
CA CYS A 66 -11.66 -0.73 -1.99
C CYS A 66 -11.86 0.80 -1.90
N HIS A 67 -10.77 1.52 -1.98
CA HIS A 67 -10.65 2.97 -1.88
C HIS A 67 -9.41 3.26 -2.72
N TRP A 68 -9.41 4.20 -3.67
CA TRP A 68 -8.35 4.39 -4.68
C TRP A 68 -6.94 4.75 -4.15
N SER A 69 -6.68 4.48 -2.87
CA SER A 69 -5.37 4.39 -2.26
C SER A 69 -4.40 3.58 -3.11
N LYS A 70 -3.18 4.10 -3.22
CA LYS A 70 -2.12 3.52 -4.04
C LYS A 70 -0.81 3.46 -3.28
N MET A 71 0.00 2.45 -3.59
CA MET A 71 1.36 2.29 -3.08
C MET A 71 2.31 2.17 -4.26
N GLU A 72 3.21 3.14 -4.41
CA GLU A 72 4.32 3.08 -5.35
C GLU A 72 5.51 2.37 -4.71
N PHE A 73 6.23 1.55 -5.48
CA PHE A 73 7.37 0.77 -5.00
C PHE A 73 8.54 0.82 -5.97
#